data_AF-A0A388PC13-F1
#
_entry.id   AF-A0A388PC13-F1
#
_cell.length_a   1.000
_cell.length_b   1.000
_cell.length_c   1.000
_cell.angle_alpha   90.00
_cell.angle_beta   90.00
_cell.angle_gamma   90.00
#
_symmetry.space_group_name_H-M   'P 1'
#
loop_
_entity.id
_entity.type
_entity.pdbx_description
1 polymer ?
#
loop_
_entity_poly.entity_id
_entity_poly.type
_entity_poly.pdbx_seq_one_letter_code
_entity_poly.pdbx_strand_id
1 'polypeptide(L)' 'MVLAGDDEPFNSKMTFEMYEAIPNGRLAVIPGASHGVVHEKTKLMQEVIKDFYKTLDFPITKMPNRRAKRQTKILRNS' A
#
# COMPACT_ATOMS: atom_id res chain seq x y z
N MET A 1 0.21 -6.32 -1.23
CA MET A 1 0.03 -5.08 -0.45
C MET A 1 0.77 -5.26 0.87
N VAL A 2 1.30 -4.19 1.44
CA VAL A 2 1.76 -4.14 2.84
C VAL A 2 0.78 -3.23 3.58
N LEU A 3 0.31 -3.68 4.75
CA LEU A 3 -0.60 -2.94 5.61
C LEU A 3 0.00 -2.92 7.02
N ALA A 4 0.02 -1.75 7.64
CA ALA A 4 0.57 -1.54 8.98
C ALA A 4 -0.30 -0.55 9.77
N GLY A 5 -0.17 -0.56 11.09
CA GLY A 5 -0.60 0.52 11.96
C GLY A 5 0.35 1.72 11.88
N ASP A 6 -0.07 2.88 12.41
CA ASP A 6 0.81 4.04 12.62
C ASP A 6 1.56 4.00 13.96
N ASP A 7 1.10 3.17 14.92
CA ASP A 7 1.70 2.96 16.25
C ASP A 7 2.36 1.56 16.36
N GLU A 8 3.24 1.26 15.41
CA GLU A 8 3.96 -0.03 15.39
C GLU A 8 5.13 -0.04 16.39
N PRO A 9 5.43 -1.20 17.02
CA PRO A 9 6.55 -1.32 17.96
C PRO A 9 7.93 -1.31 17.27
N PHE A 10 7.97 -1.36 15.94
CA PHE A 10 9.19 -1.32 15.13
C PHE A 10 9.29 -0.02 14.33
N ASN A 11 10.51 0.28 13.87
CA ASN A 11 10.77 1.48 13.09
C ASN A 11 10.01 1.43 11.75
N SER A 12 9.34 2.54 11.41
CA SER A 12 8.60 2.70 10.15
C SER A 12 9.44 2.36 8.92
N LYS A 13 10.76 2.61 8.95
CA LYS A 13 11.71 2.25 7.90
C LYS A 13 11.62 0.79 7.48
N MET A 14 11.39 -0.15 8.41
CA MET A 14 11.26 -1.57 8.08
C MET A 14 10.01 -1.83 7.20
N THR A 15 8.88 -1.22 7.55
CA THR A 15 7.66 -1.25 6.73
C THR A 15 7.93 -0.66 5.36
N PHE A 16 8.65 0.47 5.30
CA PHE A 16 9.00 1.11 4.04
C PHE A 16 9.86 0.18 3.17
N GLU A 17 10.97 -0.35 3.69
CA GLU A 17 11.85 -1.28 2.96
C GLU A 17 11.09 -2.51 2.44
N MET A 18 10.18 -3.08 3.26
CA MET A 18 9.37 -4.23 2.86
C MET A 18 8.43 -3.94 1.70
N TYR A 19 7.61 -2.87 1.75
CA TYR A 19 6.69 -2.59 0.63
C TYR A 19 7.45 -2.11 -0.61
N GLU A 20 8.63 -1.52 -0.44
CA GLU A 20 9.44 -1.06 -1.57
C GLU A 20 10.08 -2.21 -2.34
N ALA A 21 10.48 -3.29 -1.64
CA ALA A 21 11.06 -4.49 -2.24
C ALA A 21 10.06 -5.32 -3.07
N ILE A 22 8.75 -5.18 -2.83
CA ILE A 22 7.71 -5.91 -3.57
C ILE A 22 7.45 -5.22 -4.91
N PRO A 23 7.60 -5.89 -6.07
CA PRO A 23 7.23 -5.34 -7.36
C PRO A 23 5.76 -4.90 -7.39
N ASN A 24 5.50 -3.67 -7.83
CA ASN A 24 4.17 -3.03 -7.79
C ASN A 24 3.54 -2.89 -6.38
N GLY A 25 4.31 -3.11 -5.30
CA GLY A 25 3.86 -3.02 -3.91
C GLY A 25 3.06 -1.75 -3.62
N ARG A 26 1.97 -1.89 -2.88
CA ARG A 26 1.12 -0.80 -2.38
C ARG A 26 1.19 -0.83 -0.85
N LEU A 27 1.36 0.33 -0.23
CA LEU A 27 1.39 0.50 1.23
C LEU A 27 0.08 1.15 1.68
N ALA A 28 -0.50 0.61 2.74
CA ALA A 28 -1.59 1.23 3.50
C ALA A 28 -1.18 1.34 4.96
N VAL A 29 -1.34 2.52 5.55
CA VAL A 29 -1.17 2.75 6.99
C VAL A 29 -2.55 3.03 7.57
N ILE A 30 -2.97 2.24 8.54
CA ILE A 30 -4.26 2.39 9.22
C ILE A 30 -4.06 3.30 10.43
N PRO A 31 -4.72 4.48 10.49
CA PRO A 31 -4.46 5.45 11.54
C PRO A 31 -5.04 5.04 12.89
N GLY A 32 -4.33 5.39 13.96
CA GLY A 32 -4.65 5.08 15.34
C GLY A 32 -4.71 3.58 15.62
N ALA A 33 -3.76 2.82 15.07
CA ALA A 33 -3.67 1.37 15.25
C ALA A 33 -2.23 0.94 15.55
N SER A 34 -2.09 -0.02 16.46
CA SER A 34 -0.84 -0.68 16.77
C SER A 34 -0.58 -1.87 15.85
N HIS A 35 0.42 -2.69 16.21
CA HIS A 35 0.61 -4.02 15.61
C HIS A 35 -0.66 -4.89 15.65
N GLY A 36 -1.55 -4.62 16.62
CA GLY A 36 -2.86 -5.25 16.77
C GLY A 36 -3.94 -4.77 15.79
N VAL A 37 -3.59 -4.20 14.63
CA VAL A 37 -4.52 -3.58 13.66
C VAL A 37 -5.73 -4.45 13.30
N VAL A 38 -5.57 -5.78 13.27
CA VAL A 38 -6.64 -6.75 12.98
C VAL A 38 -7.75 -6.70 14.03
N HIS A 39 -7.40 -6.46 15.29
CA HIS A 39 -8.32 -6.40 16.42
C HIS A 39 -8.85 -4.99 16.66
N GLU A 40 -8.03 -3.97 16.46
CA GLU A 40 -8.36 -2.59 16.81
C GLU A 40 -9.17 -1.88 15.72
N LYS A 41 -8.86 -2.17 14.44
CA LYS A 41 -9.44 -1.49 13.27
C LYS A 41 -9.97 -2.47 12.23
N THR A 42 -10.55 -3.58 12.68
CA THR A 42 -11.00 -4.70 11.83
C THR A 42 -11.79 -4.24 10.60
N LYS A 43 -12.81 -3.40 10.80
CA LYS A 43 -13.68 -2.93 9.70
C LYS A 43 -12.92 -2.09 8.67
N LEU A 44 -12.12 -1.14 9.13
CA LEU A 44 -11.35 -0.26 8.23
C LEU A 44 -10.29 -1.06 7.46
N MET A 45 -9.54 -1.91 8.14
CA MET A 45 -8.58 -2.81 7.53
C MET A 45 -9.24 -3.70 6.46
N GLN A 46 -10.39 -4.30 6.75
CA GLN A 46 -11.10 -5.14 5.78
C GLN A 46 -11.54 -4.37 4.53
N GLU A 47 -12.05 -3.14 4.69
CA GLU A 47 -12.45 -2.33 3.54
C GLU A 47 -11.25 -1.96 2.64
N VAL A 48 -10.10 -1.64 3.23
CA VAL A 48 -8.85 -1.41 2.48
C VAL A 48 -8.41 -2.67 1.73
N ILE A 49 -8.48 -3.84 2.36
CA ILE A 49 -8.14 -5.12 1.73
C ILE A 49 -9.10 -5.42 0.56
N LYS A 50 -10.41 -5.28 0.77
CA LYS A 50 -11.42 -5.48 -0.28
C LYS A 50 -11.18 -4.54 -1.47
N ASP A 51 -10.89 -3.27 -1.21
CA ASP A 51 -10.61 -2.29 -2.26
C ASP A 51 -9.37 -2.66 -3.07
N PHE A 52 -8.30 -3.12 -2.40
CA PHE A 52 -7.10 -3.62 -3.08
C PHE A 52 -7.42 -4.77 -4.06
N TYR A 53 -8.30 -5.69 -3.67
CA TYR A 53 -8.68 -6.83 -4.51
C TYR A 53 -9.65 -6.50 -5.64
N LYS A 54 -10.29 -5.32 -5.66
CA LYS A 54 -11.15 -4.93 -6.80
C LYS A 54 -10.38 -4.83 -8.11
N THR A 55 -9.13 -4.35 -8.06
CA THR A 55 -8.26 -4.22 -9.24
C THR A 55 -6.79 -4.51 -8.90
N LEU A 56 -6.29 -5.61 -9.45
CA LEU A 56 -4.88 -6.02 -9.32
C LEU A 56 -3.98 -5.46 -10.42
N ASP A 57 -4.55 -4.70 -11.36
CA ASP A 57 -3.83 -4.06 -12.45
C ASP A 57 -2.78 -3.05 -11.94
N PHE A 58 -1.89 -2.66 -12.84
CA PHE A 58 -0.94 -1.61 -12.54
C PHE A 58 -1.68 -0.28 -12.31
N PRO A 59 -1.57 0.36 -11.14
CA PRO A 59 -2.32 1.58 -10.86
C PRO A 59 -1.74 2.76 -11.63
N ILE A 60 -2.62 3.50 -12.30
CA ILE A 60 -2.31 4.76 -12.99
C ILE A 60 -2.73 5.91 -12.06
N THR A 61 -1.80 6.81 -11.76
CA THR A 61 -2.03 7.92 -10.80
C THR A 61 -1.76 9.28 -11.45
N LYS A 62 -2.38 10.34 -10.93
CA LYS A 62 -2.23 11.70 -11.49
C LYS A 62 -0.82 12.28 -11.32
N MET A 63 -0.15 11.97 -10.21
CA MET A 63 1.19 12.49 -9.88
C MET A 63 2.11 11.32 -9.44
N PRO A 64 2.60 10.51 -10.38
CA PRO A 64 3.37 9.33 -10.03
C PRO A 64 4.80 9.69 -9.59
N ASN A 65 5.27 9.06 -8.52
CA ASN A 65 6.69 9.07 -8.12
C ASN A 65 7.35 7.72 -8.48
N ARG A 66 7.30 6.73 -7.56
CA ARG A 66 7.91 5.39 -7.75
C ARG A 66 7.42 4.67 -9.01
N ARG A 67 6.22 4.99 -9.49
CA ARG A 67 5.56 4.36 -10.64
C ARG A 67 5.77 5.10 -11.97
N ALA A 68 6.41 6.27 -11.96
CA ALA A 68 6.46 7.19 -13.11
C ALA A 68 6.97 6.50 -14.39
N LYS A 69 8.16 5.87 -14.33
CA LYS A 69 8.76 5.21 -15.50
C LYS A 69 7.85 4.14 -16.12
N ARG A 70 7.27 3.27 -15.29
CA ARG A 70 6.40 2.18 -15.75
C ARG A 70 5.06 2.71 -16.27
N GLN A 71 4.47 3.69 -15.59
CA GLN A 71 3.25 4.35 -16.03
C GLN A 71 3.43 5.01 -17.40
N THR A 72 4.51 5.76 -17.61
CA THR A 72 4.81 6.38 -18.91
C THR A 72 4.93 5.34 -20.03
N LYS A 73 5.55 4.19 -19.77
CA LYS A 73 5.64 3.10 -20.76
C LYS A 73 4.27 2.53 -21.11
N ILE A 74 3.40 2.32 -20.12
CA ILE A 74 2.04 1.81 -20.34
C ILE A 74 1.23 2.80 -21.17
N LEU A 75 1.21 4.09 -20.78
CA LEU A 75 0.42 5.13 -21.44
C LEU A 75 0.89 5.47 -22.86
N ARG A 76 2.18 5.29 -23.18
CA ARG A 76 2.69 5.45 -24.55
C ARG A 76 2.36 4.28 -25.47
N ASN A 77 2.02 3.13 -24.89
CA ASN A 77 1.72 1.89 -25.62
C ASN A 77 0.21 1.57 -25.60
N SER A 78 -0.62 2.47 -25.08
CA SER A 78 -2.09 2.37 -25.04
C SER A 78 -2.69 3.31 -26.07
#